data_AF-A0A2G6UCX0-F1
#
_entry.id   AF-A0A2G6UCX0-F1
#
_cell.length_a   1.000
_cell.length_b   1.000
_cell.length_c   1.000
_cell.angle_alpha   90.00
_cell.angle_beta   90.00
_cell.angle_gamma   90.00
#
_symmetry.space_group_name_H-M   'P 1'
#
loop_
_entity.id
_entity.type
_entity.pdbx_description
1 polymer ?
#
loop_
_entity_poly.entity_id
_entity_poly.type
_entity_poly.pdbx_seq_one_letter_code
_entity_poly.pdbx_strand_id
1 'polypeptide(L)'
;MKKLSALACILIFAFSSAQVSEFQKADSKYERKIKSLYKKYPKPNDERTKQEWLLTEEKISAYKNALEEISEEEKKMVTDVPAPVAPKITKEAEYEAGKPAFQKLLNEATDLTFLNFAVNPYKITLKFTLDSKGNVYNAKVKGNNEDVNAFIEAAFYRIRDKGKWKPAESNGRPELSVVNLPLQLNFSK
;
A
#
# COMPACT_ATOMS: atom_id res chain seq x y z
N MET A 1 -22.61 -5.50 28.21
CA MET A 1 -21.29 -5.29 27.55
C MET A 1 -21.33 -5.49 26.02
N LYS A 2 -22.34 -4.98 25.30
CA LYS A 2 -22.44 -5.13 23.82
C LYS A 2 -22.25 -3.83 23.02
N LYS A 3 -22.20 -2.67 23.69
CA LYS A 3 -22.10 -1.35 23.04
C LYS A 3 -20.65 -0.88 22.79
N LEU A 4 -19.67 -1.47 23.45
CA LEU A 4 -18.25 -1.13 23.28
C LEU A 4 -17.63 -1.73 22.01
N SER A 5 -18.04 -2.94 21.59
CA SER A 5 -17.52 -3.55 20.35
C SER A 5 -17.97 -2.83 19.08
N ALA A 6 -19.19 -2.26 19.07
CA ALA A 6 -19.70 -1.54 17.90
C ALA A 6 -18.87 -0.27 17.61
N LEU A 7 -18.42 0.44 18.64
CA LEU A 7 -17.58 1.63 18.50
C LEU A 7 -16.17 1.31 17.97
N ALA A 8 -15.58 0.19 18.41
CA ALA A 8 -14.28 -0.26 17.91
C ALA A 8 -14.32 -0.63 16.41
N CYS A 9 -15.38 -1.28 15.95
CA CYS A 9 -15.54 -1.59 14.52
C CYS A 9 -15.76 -0.35 13.65
N ILE A 10 -16.51 0.66 14.12
CA ILE A 10 -16.75 1.89 13.36
C ILE A 10 -15.45 2.69 13.18
N LEU A 11 -14.57 2.70 14.20
CA LEU A 11 -13.29 3.39 14.11
C LEU A 11 -12.39 2.74 13.05
N ILE A 12 -12.24 1.41 13.06
CA ILE A 12 -11.36 0.69 12.11
C ILE A 12 -11.80 0.92 10.64
N PHE A 13 -13.11 0.94 10.35
CA PHE A 13 -13.64 1.23 9.00
C PHE A 13 -13.49 2.70 8.57
N ALA A 14 -13.53 3.65 9.51
CA ALA A 14 -13.35 5.07 9.20
C ALA A 14 -11.88 5.41 8.88
N PHE A 15 -10.91 4.72 9.50
CA PHE A 15 -9.50 4.97 9.24
C PHE A 15 -9.03 4.41 7.90
N SER A 16 -9.51 3.22 7.50
CA SER A 16 -9.14 2.67 6.20
C SER A 16 -9.65 3.52 5.03
N SER A 17 -10.87 4.06 5.16
CA SER A 17 -11.44 4.97 4.18
C SER A 17 -10.74 6.33 4.12
N ALA A 18 -10.29 6.87 5.25
CA ALA A 18 -9.53 8.13 5.28
C ALA A 18 -8.17 8.03 4.57
N GLN A 19 -7.40 6.97 4.83
CA GLN A 19 -6.08 6.77 4.24
C GLN A 19 -6.15 6.52 2.72
N VAL A 20 -7.12 5.71 2.27
CA VAL A 20 -7.38 5.51 0.84
C VAL A 20 -7.84 6.82 0.15
N SER A 21 -8.47 7.73 0.90
CA SER A 21 -8.96 9.00 0.36
C SER A 21 -7.84 9.96 -0.07
N GLU A 22 -6.68 9.98 0.60
CA GLU A 22 -5.58 10.88 0.24
C GLU A 22 -4.94 10.49 -1.09
N PHE A 23 -4.73 9.20 -1.34
CA PHE A 23 -4.24 8.74 -2.64
C PHE A 23 -5.23 9.07 -3.76
N GLN A 24 -6.54 8.90 -3.52
CA GLN A 24 -7.59 9.26 -4.48
C GLN A 24 -7.67 10.77 -4.74
N LYS A 25 -7.44 11.61 -3.72
CA LYS A 25 -7.33 13.07 -3.88
C LYS A 25 -6.12 13.44 -4.74
N ALA A 26 -4.97 12.82 -4.50
CA ALA A 26 -3.77 13.02 -5.31
C ALA A 26 -4.00 12.63 -6.78
N ASP A 27 -4.63 11.47 -7.03
CA ASP A 27 -5.00 11.04 -8.38
C ASP A 27 -5.96 12.02 -9.04
N SER A 28 -7.05 12.40 -8.36
CA SER A 28 -8.06 13.31 -8.90
C SER A 28 -7.49 14.70 -9.21
N LYS A 29 -6.55 15.17 -8.40
CA LYS A 29 -5.86 16.45 -8.60
C LYS A 29 -4.95 16.38 -9.83
N TYR A 30 -4.17 15.30 -9.95
CA TYR A 30 -3.30 15.05 -11.10
C TYR A 30 -4.11 14.99 -12.40
N GLU A 31 -5.15 14.15 -12.45
CA GLU A 31 -6.00 13.97 -13.65
C GLU A 31 -6.66 15.28 -14.11
N ARG A 32 -7.12 16.10 -13.17
CA ARG A 32 -7.70 17.41 -13.50
C ARG A 32 -6.66 18.35 -14.09
N LYS A 33 -5.46 18.42 -13.50
CA LYS A 33 -4.39 19.32 -13.92
C LYS A 33 -3.78 18.88 -15.26
N ILE A 34 -3.52 17.58 -15.46
CA ILE A 34 -2.96 17.04 -16.70
C ILE A 34 -3.94 17.23 -17.87
N LYS A 35 -5.24 17.02 -17.64
CA LYS A 35 -6.28 17.29 -18.65
C LYS A 35 -6.34 18.78 -19.03
N SER A 36 -6.25 19.68 -18.04
CA SER A 36 -6.20 21.12 -18.30
C SER A 36 -4.93 21.51 -19.05
N LEU A 37 -3.79 20.88 -18.72
CA LEU A 37 -2.51 21.11 -19.39
C LEU A 37 -2.60 20.75 -20.88
N TYR A 38 -3.16 19.57 -21.21
CA TYR A 38 -3.29 19.12 -22.59
C TYR A 38 -4.28 19.95 -23.39
N LYS A 39 -5.31 20.51 -22.75
CA LYS A 39 -6.19 21.49 -23.38
C LYS A 39 -5.46 22.79 -23.72
N LYS A 40 -4.57 23.26 -22.84
CA LYS A 40 -3.78 24.49 -23.02
C LYS A 40 -2.64 24.32 -24.03
N TYR A 41 -2.00 23.16 -24.03
CA TYR A 41 -0.91 22.80 -24.94
C TYR A 41 -1.23 21.48 -25.67
N PRO A 42 -2.05 21.52 -26.74
CA PRO A 42 -2.48 20.31 -27.45
C PRO A 42 -1.32 19.56 -28.10
N LYS A 43 -0.27 20.29 -28.53
CA LYS A 43 0.95 19.72 -29.11
C LYS A 43 2.07 19.72 -28.05
N PRO A 44 2.95 18.71 -28.06
CA PRO A 44 4.14 18.70 -27.22
C PRO A 44 4.99 19.97 -27.43
N ASN A 45 5.45 20.56 -26.34
CA ASN A 45 6.42 21.65 -26.31
C ASN A 45 7.14 21.66 -24.96
N ASP A 46 8.22 22.43 -24.85
CA ASP A 46 9.07 22.46 -23.66
C ASP A 46 8.30 22.82 -22.38
N GLU A 47 7.38 23.79 -22.47
CA GLU A 47 6.57 24.23 -21.33
C GLU A 47 5.62 23.12 -20.86
N ARG A 48 5.00 22.39 -21.80
CA ARG A 48 4.14 21.25 -21.50
C ARG A 48 4.95 20.17 -20.81
N THR A 49 6.10 19.78 -21.34
CA THR A 49 6.95 18.73 -20.74
C THR A 49 7.42 19.11 -19.34
N LYS A 50 7.80 20.38 -19.14
CA LYS A 50 8.16 20.89 -17.81
C LYS A 50 6.98 20.81 -16.83
N GLN A 51 5.77 21.18 -17.27
CA GLN A 51 4.58 21.11 -16.43
C GLN A 51 4.13 19.67 -16.17
N GLU A 52 4.23 18.76 -17.14
CA GLU A 52 4.00 17.32 -16.95
C GLU A 52 4.91 16.78 -15.85
N TRP A 53 6.21 17.10 -15.90
CA TRP A 53 7.17 16.69 -14.88
C TRP A 53 6.79 17.24 -13.49
N LEU A 54 6.49 18.53 -13.37
CA LEU A 54 6.09 19.14 -12.10
C LEU A 54 4.82 18.51 -11.52
N LEU A 55 3.83 18.16 -12.37
CA LEU A 55 2.61 17.49 -11.93
C LEU A 55 2.89 16.06 -11.45
N THR A 56 3.81 15.36 -12.11
CA THR A 56 4.26 14.03 -11.69
C THR A 56 4.97 14.09 -10.34
N GLU A 57 5.91 15.02 -10.15
CA GLU A 57 6.60 15.23 -8.86
C GLU A 57 5.62 15.60 -7.74
N GLU A 58 4.63 16.43 -8.04
CA GLU A 58 3.57 16.79 -7.08
C GLU A 58 2.77 15.55 -6.66
N LYS A 59 2.42 14.66 -7.61
CA LYS A 59 1.71 13.41 -7.32
C LYS A 59 2.57 12.46 -6.48
N ILE A 60 3.84 12.28 -6.85
CA ILE A 60 4.81 11.46 -6.10
C ILE A 60 4.92 11.95 -4.65
N SER A 61 5.12 13.26 -4.47
CA SER A 61 5.27 13.87 -3.15
C SER A 61 4.01 13.68 -2.29
N ALA A 62 2.82 13.85 -2.87
CA ALA A 62 1.56 13.62 -2.17
C ALA A 62 1.42 12.17 -1.67
N TYR A 63 1.83 11.19 -2.48
CA TYR A 63 1.82 9.79 -2.09
C TYR A 63 2.81 9.50 -0.95
N LYS A 64 4.05 10.00 -1.05
CA LYS A 64 5.06 9.82 0.00
C LYS A 64 4.60 10.42 1.33
N ASN A 65 4.03 11.63 1.31
CA ASN A 65 3.50 12.26 2.51
C ASN A 65 2.34 11.46 3.14
N ALA A 66 1.40 10.99 2.31
CA ALA A 66 0.30 10.16 2.80
C ALA A 66 0.81 8.83 3.42
N LEU A 67 1.84 8.21 2.84
CA LEU A 67 2.46 7.01 3.40
C LEU A 67 3.21 7.28 4.72
N GLU A 68 3.83 8.44 4.85
CA GLU A 68 4.46 8.88 6.10
C GLU A 68 3.41 9.07 7.20
N GLU A 69 2.30 9.76 6.90
CA GLU A 69 1.18 9.92 7.83
C GLU A 69 0.60 8.58 8.28
N ILE A 70 0.37 7.65 7.34
CA ILE A 70 -0.07 6.28 7.65
C ILE A 70 0.94 5.61 8.59
N SER A 71 2.23 5.71 8.31
CA SER A 71 3.26 5.08 9.15
C SER A 71 3.29 5.66 10.57
N GLU A 72 3.09 6.97 10.72
CA GLU A 72 3.04 7.62 12.04
C GLU A 72 1.76 7.30 12.82
N GLU A 73 0.64 7.13 12.12
CA GLU A 73 -0.60 6.65 12.73
C GLU A 73 -0.48 5.20 13.20
N GLU A 74 0.04 4.32 12.36
CA GLU A 74 0.20 2.91 12.69
C GLU A 74 1.15 2.70 13.88
N LYS A 75 2.24 3.47 13.98
CA LYS A 75 3.13 3.47 15.16
C LYS A 75 2.37 3.73 16.48
N LYS A 76 1.31 4.54 16.46
CA LYS A 76 0.49 4.84 17.65
C LYS A 76 -0.50 3.71 17.99
N MET A 77 -0.82 2.85 17.03
CA MET A 77 -1.82 1.78 17.16
C MET A 77 -1.21 0.42 17.55
N VAL A 78 0.11 0.23 17.40
CA VAL A 78 0.77 -1.02 17.82
C VAL A 78 0.75 -1.11 19.35
N THR A 79 -0.22 -1.85 19.89
CA THR A 79 -0.33 -2.14 21.33
C THR A 79 0.33 -3.45 21.72
N ASP A 80 0.64 -4.31 20.76
CA ASP A 80 1.22 -5.63 21.00
C ASP A 80 2.74 -5.52 21.10
N VAL A 81 3.26 -5.65 22.33
CA VAL A 81 4.69 -5.74 22.59
C VAL A 81 5.14 -7.16 22.21
N PRO A 82 6.09 -7.33 21.27
CA PRO A 82 6.60 -8.65 20.94
C PRO A 82 7.21 -9.28 22.20
N ALA A 83 6.90 -10.56 22.44
CA ALA A 83 7.48 -11.29 23.56
C ALA A 83 9.03 -11.24 23.45
N PRO A 84 9.75 -11.15 24.59
CA PRO A 84 11.21 -11.02 24.61
C PRO A 84 11.95 -12.18 23.93
N VAL A 85 11.26 -13.30 23.70
CA VAL A 85 11.71 -14.40 22.85
C VAL A 85 10.65 -14.64 21.78
N ALA A 86 11.00 -14.43 20.51
CA ALA A 86 10.11 -14.74 19.40
C ALA A 86 9.82 -16.25 19.42
N PRO A 87 8.55 -16.67 19.58
CA PRO A 87 8.22 -18.08 19.64
C PRO A 87 8.50 -18.74 18.30
N LYS A 88 8.88 -20.02 18.32
CA LYS A 88 9.13 -20.77 17.08
C LYS A 88 7.83 -20.84 16.27
N ILE A 89 7.83 -20.19 15.11
CA ILE A 89 6.72 -20.25 14.18
C ILE A 89 6.61 -21.68 13.64
N THR A 90 5.42 -22.26 13.80
CA THR A 90 5.09 -23.61 13.31
C THR A 90 4.37 -23.57 11.98
N LYS A 91 3.72 -22.44 11.66
CA LYS A 91 3.03 -22.19 10.39
C LYS A 91 3.14 -20.72 10.02
N GLU A 92 3.58 -20.45 8.80
CA GLU A 92 3.76 -19.09 8.29
C GLU A 92 2.42 -18.40 8.03
N ALA A 93 2.45 -17.07 8.03
CA ALA A 93 1.30 -16.27 7.62
C ALA A 93 0.97 -16.50 6.13
N GLU A 94 -0.33 -16.53 5.81
CA GLU A 94 -0.80 -16.82 4.46
C GLU A 94 -2.01 -15.95 4.10
N TYR A 95 -2.05 -15.46 2.86
CA TYR A 95 -3.25 -14.83 2.33
C TYR A 95 -4.32 -15.90 2.08
N GLU A 96 -5.55 -15.72 2.55
CA GLU A 96 -6.58 -16.78 2.51
C GLU A 96 -6.86 -17.32 1.10
N ALA A 97 -6.82 -16.44 0.09
CA ALA A 97 -7.00 -16.80 -1.32
C ALA A 97 -5.69 -17.22 -2.03
N GLY A 98 -4.59 -17.35 -1.27
CA GLY A 98 -3.26 -17.70 -1.76
C GLY A 98 -2.46 -16.52 -2.29
N LYS A 99 -1.13 -16.69 -2.32
CA LYS A 99 -0.16 -15.70 -2.84
C LYS A 99 -0.49 -15.22 -4.27
N PRO A 100 -0.90 -16.08 -5.23
CA PRO A 100 -1.23 -15.62 -6.59
C PRO A 100 -2.40 -14.64 -6.64
N ALA A 101 -3.44 -14.85 -5.82
CA ALA A 101 -4.59 -13.96 -5.75
C ALA A 101 -4.21 -12.60 -5.17
N PHE A 102 -3.40 -12.59 -4.10
CA PHE A 102 -2.84 -11.37 -3.54
C PHE A 102 -2.01 -10.59 -4.56
N GLN A 103 -1.09 -11.26 -5.26
CA GLN A 103 -0.24 -10.64 -6.27
C GLN A 103 -1.06 -10.06 -7.43
N LYS A 104 -2.14 -10.74 -7.85
CA LYS A 104 -3.08 -10.20 -8.84
C LYS A 104 -3.74 -8.91 -8.38
N LEU A 105 -4.30 -8.89 -7.16
CA LEU A 105 -4.92 -7.69 -6.58
C LEU A 105 -3.93 -6.53 -6.47
N LEU A 106 -2.68 -6.82 -6.09
CA LEU A 106 -1.63 -5.80 -5.96
C LEU A 106 -1.26 -5.22 -7.33
N ASN A 107 -1.09 -6.08 -8.35
CA ASN A 107 -0.85 -5.64 -9.72
C ASN A 107 -2.00 -4.76 -10.24
N GLU A 108 -3.25 -5.17 -10.06
CA GLU A 108 -4.43 -4.41 -10.51
C GLU A 108 -4.60 -3.06 -9.80
N ALA A 109 -4.16 -2.96 -8.55
CA ALA A 109 -4.22 -1.71 -7.78
C ALA A 109 -3.02 -0.78 -8.02
N THR A 110 -1.99 -1.25 -8.72
CA THR A 110 -0.77 -0.49 -9.00
C THR A 110 -0.88 0.17 -10.37
N ASP A 111 -1.22 1.46 -10.40
CA ASP A 111 -1.21 2.27 -11.62
C ASP A 111 0.07 3.10 -11.71
N LEU A 112 0.92 2.78 -12.69
CA LEU A 112 2.17 3.49 -13.01
C LEU A 112 2.14 4.12 -14.40
N THR A 113 0.98 4.17 -15.06
CA THR A 113 0.84 4.67 -16.44
C THR A 113 1.37 6.10 -16.58
N PHE A 114 1.13 6.94 -15.57
CA PHE A 114 1.59 8.33 -15.50
C PHE A 114 3.12 8.50 -15.41
N LEU A 115 3.87 7.44 -15.00
CA LEU A 115 5.34 7.45 -14.96
C LEU A 115 5.97 7.00 -16.28
N ASN A 116 5.17 6.55 -17.26
CA ASN A 116 5.65 5.89 -18.48
C ASN A 116 6.69 4.78 -18.16
N PHE A 117 6.47 4.10 -17.04
CA PHE A 117 7.43 3.16 -16.48
C PHE A 117 7.39 1.84 -17.25
N ALA A 118 8.46 1.53 -17.99
CA ALA A 118 8.50 0.42 -18.94
C ALA A 118 9.14 -0.88 -18.38
N VAL A 119 9.33 -1.01 -17.06
CA VAL A 119 10.06 -2.16 -16.52
C VAL A 119 9.12 -3.34 -16.31
N ASN A 120 9.30 -4.35 -17.15
CA ASN A 120 8.74 -5.69 -16.95
C ASN A 120 9.85 -6.74 -17.05
N PRO A 121 10.00 -7.63 -16.06
CA PRO A 121 9.31 -7.65 -14.75
C PRO A 121 9.97 -6.76 -13.67
N TYR A 122 9.18 -6.18 -12.77
CA TYR A 122 9.65 -5.39 -11.62
C TYR A 122 9.73 -6.24 -10.35
N LYS A 123 10.93 -6.41 -9.81
CA LYS A 123 11.17 -7.23 -8.60
C LYS A 123 11.15 -6.37 -7.35
N ILE A 124 10.38 -6.80 -6.35
CA ILE A 124 10.30 -6.15 -5.04
C ILE A 124 10.31 -7.16 -3.90
N THR A 125 10.62 -6.66 -2.71
CA THR A 125 10.29 -7.31 -1.44
C THR A 125 9.28 -6.43 -0.71
N LEU A 126 8.07 -6.95 -0.49
CA LEU A 126 7.07 -6.34 0.36
C LEU A 126 7.23 -6.89 1.78
N LYS A 127 7.43 -6.01 2.75
CA LYS A 127 7.52 -6.34 4.17
C LYS A 127 6.36 -5.68 4.90
N PHE A 128 5.68 -6.39 5.79
CA PHE A 128 4.68 -5.81 6.68
C PHE A 128 4.59 -6.65 7.95
N THR A 129 3.94 -6.11 8.97
CA THR A 129 3.67 -6.83 10.21
C THR A 129 2.21 -7.23 10.24
N LEU A 130 1.95 -8.44 10.74
CA LEU A 130 0.64 -9.05 10.84
C LEU A 130 0.41 -9.43 12.31
N ASP A 131 -0.66 -8.90 12.92
CA ASP A 131 -1.02 -9.25 14.31
C ASP A 131 -1.72 -10.62 14.39
N SER A 132 -1.96 -11.08 15.63
CA SER A 132 -2.67 -12.33 15.91
C SER A 132 -4.14 -12.36 15.43
N LYS A 133 -4.70 -11.22 15.00
CA LYS A 133 -6.07 -11.09 14.47
C LYS A 133 -6.09 -11.03 12.93
N GLY A 134 -4.93 -10.99 12.29
CA GLY A 134 -4.80 -10.85 10.84
C GLY A 134 -4.83 -9.39 10.35
N ASN A 135 -4.68 -8.40 11.23
CA ASN A 135 -4.55 -7.00 10.84
C ASN A 135 -3.10 -6.70 10.43
N VAL A 136 -2.99 -5.88 9.40
CA VAL A 136 -1.73 -5.54 8.73
C VAL A 136 -1.32 -4.11 9.07
N TYR A 137 -0.03 -3.90 9.33
CA TYR A 137 0.56 -2.61 9.64
C TYR A 137 2.05 -2.57 9.25
N ASN A 138 2.64 -1.37 9.22
CA ASN A 138 4.04 -1.10 8.90
C ASN A 138 4.46 -1.70 7.56
N ALA A 139 3.63 -1.54 6.53
CA ALA A 139 3.97 -2.01 5.20
C ALA A 139 5.12 -1.17 4.61
N LYS A 140 6.09 -1.85 3.99
CA LYS A 140 7.22 -1.25 3.31
C LYS A 140 7.58 -2.04 2.05
N VAL A 141 7.78 -1.32 0.95
CA VAL A 141 8.21 -1.90 -0.32
C VAL A 141 9.67 -1.58 -0.57
N LYS A 142 10.47 -2.60 -0.87
CA LYS A 142 11.86 -2.45 -1.33
C LYS A 142 12.00 -2.93 -2.76
N GLY A 143 12.34 -2.01 -3.65
CA GLY A 143 12.69 -2.23 -5.05
C GLY A 143 13.79 -1.26 -5.51
N ASN A 144 14.11 -1.24 -6.79
CA ASN A 144 15.20 -0.43 -7.34
C ASN A 144 14.81 1.03 -7.68
N ASN A 145 13.56 1.44 -7.46
CA ASN A 145 13.08 2.80 -7.70
C ASN A 145 12.12 3.20 -6.57
N GLU A 146 12.49 4.22 -5.80
CA GLU A 146 11.74 4.63 -4.61
C GLU A 146 10.35 5.18 -4.92
N ASP A 147 10.19 5.89 -6.04
CA ASP A 147 8.90 6.44 -6.44
C ASP A 147 7.94 5.29 -6.79
N VAL A 148 8.38 4.34 -7.61
CA VAL A 148 7.61 3.13 -7.94
C VAL A 148 7.27 2.33 -6.68
N ASN A 149 8.22 2.20 -5.75
CA ASN A 149 7.97 1.53 -4.46
C ASN A 149 6.84 2.22 -3.68
N ALA A 150 6.80 3.56 -3.65
CA ALA A 150 5.75 4.31 -2.97
C ALA A 150 4.36 4.04 -3.58
N PHE A 151 4.23 3.97 -4.91
CA PHE A 151 2.95 3.63 -5.55
C PHE A 151 2.52 2.18 -5.27
N ILE A 152 3.46 1.24 -5.19
CA ILE A 152 3.16 -0.14 -4.81
C ILE A 152 2.76 -0.22 -3.33
N GLU A 153 3.42 0.52 -2.45
CA GLU A 153 3.06 0.60 -1.03
C GLU A 153 1.66 1.19 -0.85
N ALA A 154 1.33 2.26 -1.57
CA ALA A 154 -0.03 2.81 -1.61
C ALA A 154 -1.05 1.82 -2.18
N ALA A 155 -0.71 1.08 -3.24
CA ALA A 155 -1.57 0.04 -3.80
C ALA A 155 -1.86 -1.07 -2.78
N PHE A 156 -0.86 -1.46 -1.98
CA PHE A 156 -1.05 -2.40 -0.88
C PHE A 156 -2.09 -1.89 0.13
N TYR A 157 -1.97 -0.64 0.59
CA TYR A 157 -2.95 -0.06 1.52
C TYR A 157 -4.37 0.03 0.94
N ARG A 158 -4.50 0.25 -0.38
CA ARG A 158 -5.82 0.24 -1.06
C ARG A 158 -6.48 -1.13 -1.12
N ILE A 159 -5.69 -2.21 -1.09
CA ILE A 159 -6.21 -3.58 -1.18
C ILE A 159 -6.22 -4.31 0.15
N ARG A 160 -5.66 -3.74 1.23
CA ARG A 160 -5.51 -4.46 2.51
C ARG A 160 -6.83 -5.02 3.03
N ASP A 161 -7.93 -4.30 2.81
CA ASP A 161 -9.28 -4.67 3.27
C ASP A 161 -10.07 -5.50 2.22
N LYS A 162 -9.49 -5.78 1.05
CA LYS A 162 -10.13 -6.59 -0.02
C LYS A 162 -9.98 -8.09 0.18
N GLY A 163 -9.20 -8.52 1.16
CA GLY A 163 -9.13 -9.92 1.57
C GLY A 163 -8.57 -10.07 2.96
N LYS A 164 -8.18 -11.29 3.30
CA LYS A 164 -7.83 -11.66 4.67
C LYS A 164 -6.50 -12.38 4.71
N TRP A 165 -5.74 -12.06 5.74
CA TRP A 165 -4.50 -12.73 6.09
C TRP A 165 -4.74 -13.67 7.26
N LYS A 166 -4.31 -14.92 7.12
CA LYS A 166 -4.15 -15.83 8.24
C LYS A 166 -2.83 -15.50 8.92
N PRO A 167 -2.83 -15.19 10.23
CA PRO A 167 -1.61 -14.94 10.98
C PRO A 167 -0.72 -16.17 11.02
N ALA A 168 0.57 -15.94 11.29
CA ALA A 168 1.46 -17.03 11.63
C ALA A 168 0.99 -17.71 12.92
N GLU A 169 1.27 -19.00 13.06
CA GLU A 169 0.89 -19.76 14.27
C GLU A 169 2.14 -20.33 14.96
N SER A 170 2.19 -20.21 16.29
CA SER A 170 3.09 -20.99 17.13
C SER A 170 2.27 -21.97 17.96
N ASN A 171 2.50 -23.28 17.76
CA ASN A 171 1.78 -24.35 18.44
C ASN A 171 0.24 -24.23 18.30
N GLY A 172 -0.24 -23.86 17.11
CA GLY A 172 -1.66 -23.69 16.81
C GLY A 172 -2.31 -22.42 17.37
N ARG A 173 -1.51 -21.50 17.93
CA ARG A 173 -1.98 -20.19 18.40
C ARG A 173 -1.51 -19.08 17.44
N PRO A 174 -2.42 -18.20 16.97
CA PRO A 174 -2.06 -17.01 16.20
C PRO A 174 -1.06 -16.12 16.93
N GLU A 175 0.00 -15.71 16.23
CA GLU A 175 1.09 -14.90 16.78
C GLU A 175 1.37 -13.69 15.87
N LEU A 176 1.83 -12.60 16.48
CA LEU A 176 2.37 -11.46 15.76
C LEU A 176 3.60 -11.90 14.95
N SER A 177 3.65 -11.49 13.68
CA SER A 177 4.72 -11.89 12.78
C SER A 177 5.09 -10.80 11.79
N VAL A 178 6.34 -10.80 11.36
CA VAL A 178 6.80 -9.96 10.25
C VAL A 178 6.81 -10.80 8.98
N VAL A 179 5.96 -10.43 8.03
CA VAL A 179 5.84 -11.09 6.74
C VAL A 179 6.82 -10.45 5.75
N ASN A 180 7.56 -11.28 5.02
CA ASN A 180 8.47 -10.84 3.95
C ASN A 180 8.14 -11.58 2.64
N LEU A 181 7.61 -10.85 1.66
CA LEU A 181 7.15 -11.41 0.40
C LEU A 181 7.99 -10.90 -0.77
N PRO A 182 8.88 -11.73 -1.34
CA PRO A 182 9.45 -11.44 -2.65
C PRO A 182 8.34 -11.61 -3.71
N LEU A 183 8.13 -10.56 -4.49
CA LEU A 183 7.12 -10.48 -5.55
C LEU A 183 7.74 -10.00 -6.85
N GLN A 184 7.13 -10.43 -7.95
CA GLN A 184 7.45 -9.98 -9.30
C GLN A 184 6.19 -9.35 -9.89
N LEU A 185 6.18 -8.03 -10.04
CA LEU A 185 5.06 -7.30 -10.59
C LEU A 185 5.26 -7.12 -12.10
N ASN A 186 4.16 -7.27 -12.83
CA ASN A 186 4.12 -7.06 -14.27
C ASN A 186 3.10 -5.95 -14.51
N PHE A 187 3.58 -4.82 -15.02
CA PHE A 187 2.74 -3.66 -15.30
C PHE A 187 2.34 -3.70 -16.77
N SER A 188 1.04 -3.71 -17.05
CA SER A 188 0.58 -3.47 -18.42
C SER A 188 0.87 -2.01 -18.80
N LYS A 189 1.36 -1.80 -20.03
CA LYS A 189 1.39 -0.47 -20.64
C LYS A 189 -0.02 0.02 -20.95
#